data_AF-A0ABD2RLL8-F1
#
_entry.id   AF-A0ABD2RLL8-F1
#
_cell.length_a   1.000
_cell.length_b   1.000
_cell.length_c   1.000
_cell.angle_alpha   90.00
_cell.angle_beta   90.00
_cell.angle_gamma   90.00
#
_symmetry.space_group_name_H-M   'P 1'
#
loop_
_entity.id
_entity.type
_entity.pdbx_description
1 polymer ?
#
loop_
_entity_poly.entity_id
_entity_poly.type
_entity_poly.pdbx_seq_one_letter_code
_entity_poly.pdbx_strand_id
1 'polypeptide(L)'
;MAMMNIHCFFNLKRLYELQLSRQIFIESLHKDPAEIFKNFRCIDDKVIGFLLLNMHLHICYCLHSIINSESVLEQSISSFISKRSALFELLEFFLTTKSPEGLRASQLACCVISKQWWLFRKATFASTKLEALGQSMFSLKSWQL
;
A
#
# COMPACT_ATOMS: atom_id res chain seq x y z
N MET A 1 4.81 0.40 27.14
CA MET A 1 5.02 0.14 25.69
C MET A 1 4.07 -0.93 25.13
N ALA A 2 3.95 -2.10 25.77
CA ALA A 2 3.07 -3.19 25.30
C ALA A 2 1.57 -2.81 25.13
N MET A 3 1.00 -2.01 26.04
CA MET A 3 -0.41 -1.61 25.98
C MET A 3 -0.75 -0.72 24.76
N MET A 4 0.22 0.06 24.27
CA MET A 4 0.04 0.96 23.13
C MET A 4 0.08 0.20 21.79
N ASN A 5 0.86 -0.89 21.72
CA ASN A 5 0.91 -1.77 20.55
C ASN A 5 -0.40 -2.56 20.37
N ILE A 6 -1.02 -2.99 21.47
CA ILE A 6 -2.28 -3.75 21.44
C ILE A 6 -3.43 -2.90 20.88
N HIS A 7 -3.55 -1.64 21.33
CA HIS A 7 -4.60 -0.76 20.83
C HIS A 7 -4.42 -0.41 19.35
N CYS A 8 -3.18 -0.15 18.92
CA CYS A 8 -2.83 0.09 17.52
C CYS A 8 -3.23 -1.10 16.63
N PHE A 9 -2.87 -2.31 17.05
CA PHE A 9 -3.21 -3.55 16.36
C PHE A 9 -4.72 -3.73 16.16
N PHE A 10 -5.51 -3.59 17.22
CA PHE A 10 -6.96 -3.77 17.12
C PHE A 10 -7.61 -2.72 16.23
N ASN A 11 -7.14 -1.47 16.25
CA ASN A 11 -7.70 -0.42 15.40
C ASN A 11 -7.39 -0.66 13.92
N LEU A 12 -6.15 -1.04 13.58
CA LEU A 12 -5.79 -1.36 12.19
C LEU A 12 -6.47 -2.64 11.69
N LYS A 13 -6.66 -3.64 12.55
CA LYS A 13 -7.43 -4.84 12.21
C LYS A 13 -8.89 -4.50 11.93
N ARG A 14 -9.54 -3.73 12.82
CA ARG A 14 -10.93 -3.28 12.63
C ARG A 14 -11.07 -2.45 11.37
N LEU A 15 -10.12 -1.56 11.10
CA LEU A 15 -10.12 -0.79 9.87
C LEU A 15 -10.04 -1.70 8.65
N TYR A 16 -9.17 -2.72 8.69
CA TYR A 16 -9.02 -3.67 7.59
C TYR A 16 -10.31 -4.45 7.35
N GLU A 17 -10.92 -5.00 8.41
CA GLU A 17 -12.22 -5.68 8.34
C GLU A 17 -13.31 -4.77 7.78
N LEU A 18 -13.30 -3.50 8.20
CA LEU A 18 -14.25 -2.51 7.74
C LEU A 18 -14.04 -2.16 6.26
N GLN A 19 -12.79 -1.99 5.84
CA GLN A 19 -12.42 -1.79 4.44
C GLN A 19 -12.84 -2.99 3.59
N LEU A 20 -12.73 -4.23 4.06
CA LEU A 20 -13.24 -5.39 3.32
C LEU A 20 -14.76 -5.35 3.11
N SER A 21 -15.51 -4.82 4.08
CA SER A 21 -16.97 -4.76 4.02
C SER A 21 -17.51 -3.60 3.16
N ARG A 22 -16.76 -2.50 3.06
CA ARG A 22 -17.20 -1.29 2.36
C ARG A 22 -16.03 -0.41 1.96
N GLN A 23 -16.24 0.35 0.89
CA GLN A 23 -15.26 1.30 0.40
C GLN A 23 -15.02 2.42 1.42
N ILE A 24 -13.79 2.50 1.95
CA ILE A 24 -13.36 3.56 2.88
C ILE A 24 -12.07 4.18 2.36
N PHE A 25 -12.09 5.51 2.26
CA PHE A 25 -10.94 6.30 1.91
C PHE A 25 -10.29 6.92 3.14
N ILE A 26 -9.01 6.65 3.35
CA ILE A 26 -8.23 7.21 4.45
C ILE A 26 -6.93 7.76 3.88
N GLU A 27 -7.00 9.03 3.48
CA GLU A 27 -5.88 9.76 2.88
C GLU A 27 -4.64 9.79 3.78
N SER A 28 -4.83 9.80 5.11
CA SER A 28 -3.72 9.81 6.06
C SER A 28 -2.85 8.54 6.04
N LEU A 29 -3.31 7.45 5.41
CA LEU A 29 -2.53 6.21 5.29
C LEU A 29 -1.36 6.30 4.31
N HIS A 30 -1.35 7.29 3.41
CA HIS A 30 -0.34 7.42 2.35
C HIS A 30 0.55 8.66 2.51
N LYS A 31 0.57 9.24 3.72
CA LYS A 31 1.51 10.32 4.04
C LYS A 31 2.94 9.77 4.15
N ASP A 32 3.90 10.67 4.33
CA ASP A 32 5.32 10.32 4.52
C ASP A 32 5.47 9.12 5.47
N PRO A 33 6.22 8.06 5.11
CA PRO A 33 6.55 6.95 5.99
C PRO A 33 6.97 7.40 7.40
N ALA A 34 7.73 8.49 7.53
CA ALA A 34 8.11 9.03 8.85
C ALA A 34 6.90 9.54 9.64
N GLU A 35 5.92 10.16 8.98
CA GLU A 35 4.66 10.58 9.61
C GLU A 35 3.78 9.37 9.95
N ILE A 36 3.75 8.35 9.09
CA ILE A 36 3.07 7.08 9.36
C ILE A 36 3.66 6.43 10.61
N PHE A 37 4.98 6.27 10.70
CA PHE A 37 5.64 5.72 11.91
C PHE A 37 5.50 6.62 13.14
N LYS A 38 5.37 7.94 12.97
CA LYS A 38 5.09 8.86 14.08
C LYS A 38 3.65 8.70 14.60
N ASN A 39 2.69 8.55 13.70
CA ASN A 39 1.27 8.32 14.03
C ASN A 39 1.06 6.92 14.61
N PHE A 40 1.78 5.94 14.08
CA PHE A 40 1.83 4.56 14.53
C PHE A 40 3.16 4.33 15.23
N ARG A 41 3.31 4.80 16.49
CA ARG A 41 4.51 4.62 17.35
C ARG A 41 4.84 3.15 17.70
N CYS A 42 4.41 2.19 16.89
CA CYS A 42 4.40 0.76 17.12
C CYS A 42 5.13 0.05 15.98
N ILE A 43 6.20 -0.67 16.31
CA ILE A 43 7.07 -1.38 15.35
C ILE A 43 6.82 -2.90 15.42
N ASP A 44 5.59 -3.32 15.80
CA ASP A 44 5.24 -4.74 15.85
C ASP A 44 4.91 -5.26 14.44
N ASP A 45 5.45 -6.42 14.05
CA ASP A 45 5.24 -7.07 12.75
C ASP A 45 3.76 -7.17 12.37
N LYS A 46 2.88 -7.46 13.35
CA LYS A 46 1.45 -7.59 13.09
C LYS A 46 0.79 -6.25 12.78
N VAL A 47 1.24 -5.18 13.45
CA VAL A 47 0.78 -3.82 13.21
C VAL A 47 1.22 -3.36 11.82
N ILE A 48 2.48 -3.62 11.46
CA ILE A 48 3.02 -3.35 10.11
C ILE A 48 2.22 -4.12 9.06
N GLY A 49 1.94 -5.41 9.31
CA GLY A 49 1.15 -6.25 8.41
C GLY A 49 -0.23 -5.65 8.12
N PHE A 50 -0.97 -5.27 9.16
CA PHE A 50 -2.29 -4.64 8.95
C PHE A 50 -2.18 -3.26 8.31
N LEU A 51 -1.17 -2.45 8.62
CA LEU A 51 -0.96 -1.17 7.95
C LEU A 51 -0.79 -1.34 6.43
N LEU A 52 0.10 -2.26 6.00
CA LEU A 52 0.34 -2.54 4.59
C LEU A 52 -0.93 -3.06 3.88
N LEU A 53 -1.70 -3.92 4.56
CA LEU A 53 -2.97 -4.42 4.04
C LEU A 53 -4.02 -3.32 3.86
N ASN A 54 -4.13 -2.39 4.83
CA ASN A 54 -5.04 -1.26 4.75
C ASN A 54 -4.67 -0.29 3.61
N MET A 55 -3.38 0.02 3.44
CA MET A 55 -2.88 0.83 2.32
C MET A 55 -3.14 0.15 0.97
N HIS A 56 -2.95 -1.16 0.88
CA HIS A 56 -3.26 -1.93 -0.34
C HIS A 56 -4.75 -1.86 -0.69
N LEU A 57 -5.64 -2.12 0.27
CA LEU A 57 -7.08 -2.04 0.04
C LEU A 57 -7.50 -0.63 -0.38
N HIS A 58 -6.93 0.41 0.23
CA HIS A 58 -7.20 1.78 -0.15
C HIS A 58 -6.84 2.05 -1.63
N ILE A 59 -5.67 1.60 -2.08
CA ILE A 59 -5.28 1.68 -3.50
C ILE A 59 -6.26 0.92 -4.39
N CYS A 60 -6.69 -0.29 -4.02
CA CYS A 60 -7.69 -1.03 -4.78
C CYS A 60 -9.00 -0.24 -4.92
N TYR A 61 -9.45 0.43 -3.86
CA TYR A 61 -10.64 1.28 -3.90
C TYR A 61 -10.46 2.55 -4.73
N CYS A 62 -9.30 3.21 -4.65
CA CYS A 62 -9.01 4.35 -5.52
C CYS A 62 -8.99 3.92 -6.99
N LEU A 63 -8.40 2.76 -7.31
CA LEU A 63 -8.40 2.22 -8.67
C LEU A 63 -9.81 1.92 -9.15
N HIS A 64 -10.61 1.23 -8.32
CA HIS A 64 -12.01 0.93 -8.64
C HIS A 64 -12.80 2.21 -8.89
N SER A 65 -12.59 3.26 -8.09
CA SER A 65 -13.23 4.57 -8.29
C SER A 65 -12.84 5.22 -9.61
N ILE A 66 -11.57 5.11 -10.03
CA ILE A 66 -11.08 5.67 -11.30
C ILE A 66 -11.61 4.88 -12.50
N ILE A 67 -11.69 3.55 -12.41
CA ILE A 67 -12.18 2.70 -13.50
C ILE A 67 -13.68 2.94 -13.72
N ASN A 68 -14.45 3.13 -12.66
CA ASN A 68 -15.90 3.32 -12.74
C ASN A 68 -16.33 4.78 -12.84
N SER A 69 -15.39 5.74 -12.91
CA SER A 69 -15.74 7.14 -13.14
C SER A 69 -16.03 7.39 -14.61
N GLU A 70 -17.08 8.17 -14.91
CA GLU A 70 -17.44 8.53 -16.29
C GLU A 70 -16.34 9.33 -17.00
N SER A 71 -15.60 10.12 -16.23
CA SER A 71 -14.41 10.84 -16.69
C SER A 71 -13.21 10.51 -15.81
N VAL A 72 -12.07 10.25 -16.46
CA VAL A 72 -10.80 10.03 -15.79
C VAL A 72 -10.07 11.36 -15.72
N LEU A 73 -9.99 11.93 -14.52
CA LEU A 73 -9.27 13.18 -14.29
C LEU A 73 -7.77 12.89 -14.09
N GLU A 74 -6.91 13.64 -14.78
CA GLU A 74 -5.45 13.52 -14.63
C GLU A 74 -5.01 13.73 -13.17
N GLN A 75 -5.69 14.60 -12.44
CA GLN A 75 -5.44 14.83 -11.01
C GLN A 75 -5.70 13.57 -10.17
N SER A 76 -6.76 12.81 -10.48
CA SER A 76 -7.08 11.55 -9.82
C SER A 76 -6.02 10.49 -10.12
N ILE A 77 -5.54 10.41 -11.37
CA ILE A 77 -4.42 9.53 -11.75
C ILE A 77 -3.14 9.92 -11.00
N SER A 78 -2.79 11.21 -10.97
CA SER A 78 -1.58 11.69 -10.29
C SER A 78 -1.63 11.42 -8.78
N SER A 79 -2.76 11.70 -8.13
CA SER A 79 -2.99 11.39 -6.72
C SER A 79 -2.87 9.90 -6.44
N PHE A 80 -3.43 9.07 -7.33
CA PHE A 80 -3.35 7.62 -7.25
C PHE A 80 -1.91 7.11 -7.36
N ILE A 81 -1.15 7.60 -8.34
CA ILE A 81 0.25 7.24 -8.54
C ILE A 81 1.07 7.60 -7.30
N SER A 82 0.86 8.80 -6.73
CA SER A 82 1.52 9.22 -5.50
C SER A 82 1.25 8.27 -4.32
N LYS A 83 -0.01 7.90 -4.09
CA LYS A 83 -0.39 6.93 -3.03
C LYS A 83 0.27 5.57 -3.22
N ARG A 84 0.32 5.09 -4.47
CA ARG A 84 0.98 3.83 -4.82
C ARG A 84 2.48 3.89 -4.60
N SER A 85 3.13 4.98 -4.99
CA SER A 85 4.57 5.19 -4.76
C SER A 85 4.91 5.19 -3.27
N ALA A 86 4.11 5.87 -2.43
CA ALA A 86 4.30 5.86 -0.98
C ALA A 86 4.21 4.44 -0.37
N LEU A 87 3.29 3.59 -0.87
CA LEU A 87 3.24 2.18 -0.46
C LEU A 87 4.50 1.42 -0.89
N PHE A 88 5.00 1.65 -2.11
CA PHE A 88 6.21 0.99 -2.59
C PHE A 88 7.47 1.39 -1.82
N GLU A 89 7.62 2.67 -1.48
CA GLU A 89 8.72 3.14 -0.63
C GLU A 89 8.70 2.47 0.75
N LEU A 90 7.51 2.34 1.34
CA LEU A 90 7.34 1.65 2.62
C LEU A 90 7.67 0.15 2.51
N LEU A 91 7.24 -0.51 1.42
CA LEU A 91 7.56 -1.91 1.15
C LEU A 91 9.06 -2.13 0.95
N GLU A 92 9.73 -1.23 0.22
CA GLU A 92 11.18 -1.26 0.00
C GLU A 92 11.96 -1.05 1.30
N PHE A 93 11.52 -0.14 2.16
CA PHE A 93 12.07 0.02 3.51
C PHE A 93 12.04 -1.28 4.31
N PHE A 94 10.90 -1.99 4.32
CA PHE A 94 10.79 -3.25 5.04
C PHE A 94 11.58 -4.40 4.42
N LEU A 95 11.69 -4.46 3.09
CA LEU A 95 12.49 -5.48 2.40
C LEU A 95 14.00 -5.29 2.60
N THR A 96 14.47 -4.05 2.72
CA THR A 96 15.89 -3.73 2.88
C THR A 96 16.36 -3.75 4.34
N THR A 97 15.42 -3.70 5.30
CA THR A 97 15.73 -3.75 6.73
C THR A 97 16.11 -5.18 7.17
N LYS A 98 17.39 -5.38 7.50
CA LYS A 98 17.96 -6.66 7.95
C LYS A 98 17.75 -6.92 9.45
N SER A 99 16.50 -6.89 9.94
CA SER A 99 16.19 -7.31 11.31
C SER A 99 15.40 -8.64 11.34
N PRO A 100 15.42 -9.41 12.44
CA PRO A 100 14.62 -10.62 12.59
C PRO A 100 13.10 -10.35 12.51
N GLU A 101 12.64 -9.21 13.01
CA GLU A 101 11.28 -8.69 12.79
C GLU A 101 11.04 -8.37 11.30
N GLY A 102 12.05 -7.80 10.64
CA GLY A 102 12.09 -7.56 9.19
C GLY A 102 11.88 -8.81 8.34
N LEU A 103 12.25 -10.01 8.81
CA LEU A 103 12.04 -11.27 8.06
C LEU A 103 10.56 -11.69 7.96
N ARG A 104 9.72 -11.35 8.95
CA ARG A 104 8.27 -11.62 8.87
C ARG A 104 7.50 -10.49 8.22
N ALA A 105 7.89 -9.24 8.51
CA ALA A 105 7.39 -8.07 7.79
C ALA A 105 7.70 -8.17 6.28
N SER A 106 8.86 -8.71 5.89
CA SER A 106 9.25 -8.92 4.50
C SER A 106 8.41 -9.98 3.78
N GLN A 107 7.94 -11.03 4.45
CA GLN A 107 7.01 -12.00 3.84
C GLN A 107 5.68 -11.35 3.47
N LEU A 108 5.10 -10.58 4.39
CA LEU A 108 3.86 -9.82 4.14
C LEU A 108 4.07 -8.74 3.08
N ALA A 109 5.21 -8.04 3.12
CA ALA A 109 5.60 -7.09 2.09
C ALA A 109 5.67 -7.76 0.71
N CYS A 110 6.32 -8.92 0.58
CA CYS A 110 6.36 -9.72 -0.65
C CYS A 110 4.96 -10.12 -1.15
N CYS A 111 4.06 -10.52 -0.26
CA CYS A 111 2.67 -10.82 -0.62
C CYS A 111 1.92 -9.58 -1.15
N VAL A 112 2.12 -8.41 -0.54
CA VAL A 112 1.50 -7.16 -1.02
C VAL A 112 2.11 -6.74 -2.35
N ILE A 113 3.44 -6.82 -2.51
CA ILE A 113 4.15 -6.51 -3.75
C ILE A 113 3.65 -7.39 -4.89
N SER A 114 3.56 -8.70 -4.71
CA SER A 114 3.08 -9.62 -5.75
C SER A 114 1.61 -9.36 -6.15
N LYS A 115 0.77 -8.91 -5.22
CA LYS A 115 -0.61 -8.47 -5.55
C LYS A 115 -0.62 -7.16 -6.34
N GLN A 116 0.16 -6.17 -5.90
CA GLN A 116 0.31 -4.87 -6.59
C GLN A 116 0.86 -5.09 -8.01
N TRP A 117 1.90 -5.91 -8.14
CA TRP A 117 2.47 -6.38 -9.40
C TRP A 117 1.41 -6.86 -10.37
N TRP A 118 0.63 -7.84 -9.93
CA TRP A 118 -0.37 -8.49 -10.77
C TRP A 118 -1.45 -7.51 -11.21
N LEU A 119 -1.87 -6.64 -10.30
CA LEU A 119 -2.89 -5.62 -10.55
C LEU A 119 -2.38 -4.54 -11.53
N PHE A 120 -1.13 -4.10 -11.39
CA PHE A 120 -0.55 -2.98 -12.13
C PHE A 120 0.35 -3.36 -13.31
N ARG A 121 0.43 -4.63 -13.70
CA ARG A 121 1.19 -5.03 -14.89
C ARG A 121 0.75 -4.24 -16.12
N LYS A 122 1.72 -3.82 -16.95
CA LYS A 122 1.46 -3.12 -18.22
C LYS A 122 0.35 -3.75 -19.06
N ALA A 123 0.32 -5.08 -19.16
CA ALA A 123 -0.68 -5.80 -19.94
C ALA A 123 -2.14 -5.53 -19.49
N THR A 124 -2.39 -5.18 -18.23
CA THR A 124 -3.74 -4.89 -17.72
C THR A 124 -4.28 -3.55 -18.25
N PHE A 125 -3.39 -2.59 -18.52
CA PHE A 125 -3.77 -1.22 -18.88
C PHE A 125 -3.36 -0.83 -20.30
N ALA A 126 -2.73 -1.73 -21.05
CA ALA A 126 -2.31 -1.50 -22.42
C ALA A 126 -3.49 -1.08 -23.30
N SER A 127 -3.31 -0.02 -24.09
CA SER A 127 -4.34 0.53 -24.98
C SER A 127 -5.62 1.00 -24.28
N THR A 128 -5.54 1.31 -22.98
CA THR A 128 -6.63 1.93 -22.22
C THR A 128 -6.30 3.38 -21.87
N LYS A 129 -7.30 4.18 -21.48
CA LYS A 129 -7.09 5.54 -20.95
C LYS A 129 -6.25 5.58 -19.65
N LEU A 130 -6.01 4.42 -19.04
CA LEU A 130 -5.26 4.24 -17.80
C LEU A 130 -3.88 3.63 -18.04
N GLU A 131 -3.35 3.69 -19.27
CA GLU A 131 -2.05 3.10 -19.62
C GLU A 131 -0.91 3.59 -18.71
N ALA A 132 -0.96 4.84 -18.25
CA ALA A 132 -0.02 5.41 -17.28
C ALA A 132 0.02 4.69 -15.93
N LEU A 133 -1.02 3.92 -15.58
CA LEU A 133 -1.05 3.09 -14.38
C LEU A 133 -0.26 1.79 -14.55
N GLY A 134 0.00 1.35 -15.78
CA GLY A 134 0.79 0.15 -16.07
C GLY A 134 2.26 0.30 -15.66
N GLN A 135 2.77 -0.65 -14.88
CA GLN A 135 4.17 -0.75 -14.46
C GLN A 135 4.84 -2.01 -15.01
N SER A 136 6.16 -1.93 -15.22
CA SER A 136 7.03 -3.05 -15.59
C SER A 136 7.81 -3.57 -14.38
N MET A 137 8.30 -4.81 -14.44
CA MET A 137 8.95 -5.50 -13.30
C MET A 137 10.20 -4.87 -12.76
N PHE A 138 10.84 -4.12 -13.62
CA PHE A 138 12.14 -3.57 -13.35
C PHE A 138 12.07 -2.09 -13.00
N SER A 139 10.88 -1.53 -12.72
CA SER A 139 10.76 -0.12 -12.32
C SER A 139 10.97 0.12 -10.82
N LEU A 140 11.00 -0.93 -9.99
CA LEU A 140 11.35 -0.84 -8.57
C LEU A 140 12.87 -0.90 -8.41
N LYS A 141 13.47 0.10 -7.76
CA LYS A 141 14.92 0.21 -7.55
C LYS A 141 15.52 -1.05 -6.91
N SER A 142 14.82 -1.64 -5.94
CA SER A 142 15.16 -2.90 -5.28
C SER A 142 15.26 -4.15 -6.18
N TRP A 143 14.73 -4.12 -7.41
CA TRP A 143 14.77 -5.23 -8.37
C TRP A 143 15.72 -4.97 -9.56
N GLN A 144 16.45 -3.86 -9.54
CA GLN A 144 17.46 -3.49 -10.54
C GLN A 144 18.89 -3.93 -10.14
N LEU A 145 19.01 -4.83 -9.15
CA LEU A 145 20.27 -5.45 -8.73
C LEU A 145 20.63 -6.66 -9.58
#